data_AF-A0A938EME4-F1
#
_entry.id   AF-A0A938EME4-F1
#
_cell.length_a   1.000
_cell.length_b   1.000
_cell.length_c   1.000
_cell.angle_alpha   90.00
_cell.angle_beta   90.00
_cell.angle_gamma   90.00
#
_symmetry.space_group_name_H-M   'P 1'
#
loop_
_entity.id
_entity.type
_entity.pdbx_description
1 polymer ?
#
loop_
_entity_poly.entity_id
_entity_poly.type
_entity_poly.pdbx_seq_one_letter_code
_entity_poly.pdbx_strand_id
1 'polypeptide(L)'
;MTAQGAPSGSVYDWFRRAHDLLAGGDAAASLVLIERVLEADPQSQAAREIRARALFDSGRYAEAAQAFAECLERAPADDYAHYGAGMSLWRLQDFPHARDHLAMANVMRPDREEYARALTQVKATLRARTSAGLPLSGPVEAPPRHVEPPDGT
;
A
#
# COMPACT_ATOMS: atom_id res chain seq x y z
N MET A 1 -24.97 -8.86 -26.77
CA MET A 1 -23.59 -9.34 -26.59
C MET A 1 -23.41 -9.62 -25.11
N THR A 2 -23.31 -10.90 -24.74
CA THR A 2 -23.31 -11.37 -23.35
C THR A 2 -22.01 -10.99 -22.66
N ALA A 3 -22.08 -10.09 -21.67
CA ALA A 3 -20.94 -9.71 -20.86
C ALA A 3 -20.41 -10.94 -20.10
N GLN A 4 -19.12 -11.20 -20.26
CA GLN A 4 -18.33 -12.23 -19.60
C GLN A 4 -18.71 -12.44 -18.13
N GLY A 5 -18.91 -13.71 -17.76
CA GLY A 5 -19.39 -14.16 -16.46
C GLY A 5 -18.58 -13.59 -15.29
N ALA A 6 -19.22 -12.74 -14.51
CA ALA A 6 -18.73 -12.38 -13.19
C ALA A 6 -18.59 -13.67 -12.34
N PRO A 7 -17.54 -13.78 -11.51
CA PRO A 7 -17.47 -14.87 -10.54
C PRO A 7 -18.74 -14.82 -9.67
N SER A 8 -19.48 -15.93 -9.63
CA SER A 8 -20.67 -16.06 -8.81
C SER A 8 -20.36 -15.80 -7.33
N GLY A 9 -21.12 -14.92 -6.69
CA GLY A 9 -20.95 -14.55 -5.29
C GLY A 9 -21.50 -13.16 -4.97
N SER A 10 -21.84 -12.93 -3.70
CA SER A 10 -22.14 -11.59 -3.18
C SER A 10 -20.86 -10.76 -3.00
N VAL A 11 -21.01 -9.44 -2.79
CA VAL A 11 -19.88 -8.55 -2.42
C VAL A 11 -19.11 -9.11 -1.22
N TYR A 12 -19.83 -9.69 -0.25
CA TYR A 12 -19.23 -10.34 0.91
C TYR A 12 -18.40 -11.58 0.54
N ASP A 13 -18.88 -12.42 -0.39
CA ASP A 13 -18.15 -13.60 -0.85
C ASP A 13 -16.86 -13.24 -1.59
N TRP A 14 -16.92 -12.20 -2.43
CA TRP A 14 -15.72 -11.66 -3.09
C TRP A 14 -14.73 -11.11 -2.08
N PHE A 15 -15.19 -10.36 -1.09
CA PHE A 15 -14.33 -9.83 -0.02
C PHE A 15 -13.65 -10.95 0.76
N ARG A 16 -14.41 -11.95 1.21
CA ARG A 16 -13.87 -13.09 1.97
C ARG A 16 -12.83 -13.85 1.14
N ARG A 17 -13.13 -14.11 -0.14
CA ARG A 17 -12.22 -14.82 -1.04
C ARG A 17 -10.97 -14.00 -1.36
N ALA A 18 -11.09 -12.69 -1.55
CA ALA A 18 -9.93 -11.81 -1.74
C ALA A 18 -9.00 -11.87 -0.53
N HIS A 19 -9.56 -11.77 0.67
CA HIS A 19 -8.81 -11.89 1.91
C HIS A 19 -8.09 -13.25 2.03
N ASP A 20 -8.79 -14.36 1.74
CA ASP A 20 -8.21 -15.72 1.77
C ASP A 20 -7.08 -15.89 0.74
N LEU A 21 -7.26 -15.35 -0.48
CA LEU A 21 -6.23 -15.37 -1.52
C LEU A 21 -4.99 -14.58 -1.10
N LEU A 22 -5.18 -13.41 -0.50
CA LEU A 22 -4.08 -12.60 0.00
C LEU A 22 -3.33 -13.31 1.13
N ALA A 23 -4.05 -13.95 2.05
CA ALA A 23 -3.44 -14.77 3.10
C ALA A 23 -2.70 -15.99 2.54
N GLY A 24 -3.18 -16.55 1.41
CA GLY A 24 -2.53 -17.63 0.67
C GLY A 24 -1.33 -17.20 -0.18
N GLY A 25 -1.06 -15.91 -0.31
CA GLY A 25 0.02 -15.35 -1.12
C GLY A 25 -0.36 -15.03 -2.58
N ASP A 26 -1.60 -15.29 -2.98
CA ASP A 26 -2.11 -15.00 -4.33
C ASP A 26 -2.57 -13.54 -4.44
N ALA A 27 -1.65 -12.60 -4.21
CA ALA A 27 -1.93 -11.16 -4.15
C ALA A 27 -2.58 -10.61 -5.44
N ALA A 28 -2.13 -11.09 -6.61
CA ALA A 28 -2.71 -10.68 -7.89
C ALA A 28 -4.19 -11.12 -8.04
N ALA A 29 -4.52 -12.34 -7.60
CA ALA A 29 -5.90 -12.84 -7.64
C ALA A 29 -6.79 -12.14 -6.60
N SER A 30 -6.23 -11.84 -5.42
CA SER A 30 -6.88 -10.99 -4.42
C SER A 30 -7.24 -9.63 -5.00
N LEU A 31 -6.31 -9.00 -5.73
CA LEU A 31 -6.52 -7.67 -6.29
C LEU A 31 -7.72 -7.64 -7.26
N VAL A 32 -7.86 -8.65 -8.12
CA VAL A 32 -9.00 -8.75 -9.06
C VAL A 32 -10.33 -8.78 -8.31
N LEU A 33 -10.43 -9.54 -7.21
CA LEU A 33 -11.67 -9.64 -6.45
C LEU A 33 -11.94 -8.38 -5.62
N ILE A 34 -10.91 -7.79 -5.01
CA ILE A 34 -11.08 -6.60 -4.17
C ILE A 34 -11.45 -5.36 -4.98
N GLU A 35 -11.00 -5.27 -6.24
CA GLU A 35 -11.45 -4.22 -7.16
C GLU A 35 -12.96 -4.31 -7.42
N ARG A 36 -13.52 -5.52 -7.57
CA ARG A 36 -14.97 -5.70 -7.69
C ARG A 36 -15.73 -5.33 -6.42
N VAL A 37 -15.15 -5.61 -5.25
CA VAL A 37 -15.73 -5.17 -3.98
C VAL A 37 -15.77 -3.65 -3.92
N LEU A 38 -14.70 -2.96 -4.33
CA LEU A 38 -14.62 -1.50 -4.33
C LEU A 38 -15.49 -0.85 -5.42
N GLU A 39 -15.75 -1.53 -6.55
CA GLU A 39 -16.75 -1.10 -7.53
C GLU A 39 -18.17 -1.11 -6.94
N ALA A 40 -18.49 -2.13 -6.15
CA ALA A 40 -19.83 -2.29 -5.55
C ALA A 40 -20.01 -1.47 -4.26
N ASP A 41 -18.96 -1.35 -3.45
CA ASP A 41 -18.90 -0.53 -2.24
C ASP A 41 -17.60 0.28 -2.21
N PRO A 42 -17.59 1.47 -2.85
CA PRO A 42 -16.42 2.34 -2.90
C PRO A 42 -16.02 2.90 -1.54
N GLN A 43 -16.88 2.78 -0.50
CA GLN A 43 -16.62 3.34 0.82
C GLN A 43 -15.96 2.34 1.80
N SER A 44 -15.95 1.05 1.45
CA SER A 44 -15.40 -0.02 2.30
C SER A 44 -13.92 0.20 2.65
N GLN A 45 -13.65 0.57 3.90
CA GLN A 45 -12.30 0.77 4.41
C GLN A 45 -11.50 -0.54 4.42
N ALA A 46 -12.14 -1.64 4.85
CA ALA A 46 -11.52 -2.95 4.86
C ALA A 46 -11.11 -3.40 3.44
N ALA A 47 -11.90 -3.07 2.41
CA ALA A 47 -11.53 -3.40 1.04
C ALA A 47 -10.36 -2.57 0.53
N ARG A 48 -10.26 -1.29 0.91
CA ARG A 48 -9.09 -0.46 0.58
C ARG A 48 -7.81 -0.98 1.22
N GLU A 49 -7.87 -1.39 2.48
CA GLU A 49 -6.73 -1.97 3.19
C GLU A 49 -6.22 -3.25 2.49
N ILE A 50 -7.14 -4.17 2.15
CA ILE A 50 -6.81 -5.39 1.41
C ILE A 50 -6.23 -5.07 0.03
N ARG A 51 -6.75 -4.05 -0.66
CA ARG A 51 -6.18 -3.58 -1.93
C ARG A 51 -4.75 -3.07 -1.74
N ALA A 52 -4.50 -2.21 -0.77
CA ALA A 52 -3.18 -1.65 -0.50
C ALA A 52 -2.15 -2.75 -0.17
N ARG A 53 -2.56 -3.71 0.67
CA ARG A 53 -1.73 -4.87 1.00
C ARG A 53 -1.48 -5.78 -0.21
N ALA A 54 -2.50 -6.06 -1.01
CA ALA A 54 -2.36 -6.85 -2.23
C ALA A 54 -1.44 -6.17 -3.26
N LEU A 55 -1.50 -4.84 -3.40
CA LEU A 55 -0.57 -4.09 -4.25
C LEU A 55 0.88 -4.22 -3.76
N PHE A 56 1.10 -4.16 -2.45
CA PHE A 56 2.43 -4.37 -1.87
C PHE A 56 2.94 -5.79 -2.11
N ASP A 57 2.14 -6.80 -1.79
CA ASP A 57 2.52 -8.22 -1.91
C ASP A 57 2.70 -8.65 -3.38
N SER A 58 2.07 -7.95 -4.33
CA SER A 58 2.27 -8.13 -5.78
C SER A 58 3.45 -7.31 -6.35
N GLY A 59 4.22 -6.60 -5.51
CA GLY A 59 5.39 -5.84 -5.91
C GLY A 59 5.08 -4.49 -6.57
N ARG A 60 3.82 -4.06 -6.60
CA ARG A 60 3.36 -2.79 -7.15
C ARG A 60 3.53 -1.66 -6.12
N TYR A 61 4.76 -1.42 -5.72
CA TYR A 61 5.07 -0.59 -4.54
C TYR A 61 4.63 0.89 -4.66
N ALA A 62 4.69 1.48 -5.86
CA ALA A 62 4.23 2.86 -6.08
C ALA A 62 2.72 2.98 -5.83
N GLU A 63 1.95 2.04 -6.35
CA GLU A 63 0.51 2.01 -6.18
C GLU A 63 0.12 1.62 -4.75
N ALA A 64 0.90 0.74 -4.11
CA ALA A 64 0.72 0.40 -2.71
C ALA A 64 0.92 1.63 -1.81
N ALA A 65 1.99 2.41 -2.04
CA ALA A 65 2.25 3.64 -1.29
C ALA A 65 1.08 4.64 -1.42
N GLN A 66 0.55 4.81 -2.63
CA GLN A 66 -0.64 5.65 -2.85
C GLN A 66 -1.88 5.08 -2.13
N ALA A 67 -2.15 3.79 -2.27
CA ALA A 67 -3.31 3.16 -1.62
C ALA A 67 -3.24 3.23 -0.09
N PHE A 68 -2.05 3.10 0.51
CA PHE A 68 -1.87 3.32 1.94
C PHE A 68 -2.03 4.80 2.34
N ALA A 69 -1.59 5.75 1.50
CA ALA A 69 -1.84 7.16 1.74
C ALA A 69 -3.35 7.48 1.75
N GLU A 70 -4.12 6.93 0.80
CA GLU A 70 -5.59 7.04 0.79
C GLU A 70 -6.24 6.42 2.04
N CYS A 71 -5.67 5.33 2.57
CA CYS A 71 -6.12 4.76 3.84
C CYS A 71 -5.86 5.73 5.01
N LEU A 72 -4.68 6.34 5.05
CA LEU A 72 -4.27 7.28 6.09
C LEU A 72 -5.02 8.61 6.05
N GLU A 73 -5.48 9.07 4.88
CA GLU A 73 -6.37 10.24 4.79
C GLU A 73 -7.68 10.03 5.56
N ARG A 74 -8.16 8.78 5.62
CA ARG A 74 -9.41 8.41 6.30
C ARG A 74 -9.19 8.00 7.75
N ALA A 75 -8.09 7.28 7.99
CA ALA A 75 -7.71 6.80 9.31
C ALA A 75 -6.25 7.17 9.60
N PRO A 76 -5.97 8.43 10.01
CA PRO A 76 -4.60 8.88 10.28
C PRO A 76 -3.91 8.15 11.43
N ALA A 77 -4.66 7.39 12.24
CA ALA A 77 -4.17 6.61 13.37
C ALA A 77 -4.07 5.10 13.07
N ASP A 78 -4.11 4.72 11.80
CA ASP A 78 -3.92 3.33 11.37
C ASP A 78 -2.42 2.98 11.34
N ASP A 79 -1.98 2.24 12.36
CA ASP A 79 -0.58 1.85 12.51
C ASP A 79 -0.11 0.93 11.37
N TYR A 80 -0.99 0.07 10.85
CA TYR A 80 -0.65 -0.85 9.77
C TYR A 80 -0.53 -0.11 8.45
N ALA A 81 -1.41 0.86 8.16
CA ALA A 81 -1.29 1.68 6.98
C ALA A 81 0.00 2.53 6.98
N HIS A 82 0.41 3.04 8.15
CA HIS A 82 1.74 3.66 8.30
C HIS A 82 2.87 2.67 8.01
N TYR A 83 2.81 1.46 8.56
CA TYR A 83 3.82 0.43 8.29
C TYR A 83 3.88 0.07 6.81
N GLY A 84 2.74 -0.17 6.17
CA GLY A 84 2.62 -0.50 4.75
C GLY A 84 3.14 0.60 3.83
N ALA A 85 2.80 1.87 4.11
CA ALA A 85 3.34 3.02 3.39
C ALA A 85 4.87 3.09 3.53
N GLY A 86 5.39 2.94 4.75
CA GLY A 86 6.82 2.96 5.04
C GLY A 86 7.60 1.85 4.32
N MET A 87 7.07 0.63 4.31
CA MET A 87 7.64 -0.50 3.59
C MET A 87 7.59 -0.32 2.08
N SER A 88 6.51 0.26 1.54
CA SER A 88 6.37 0.56 0.13
C SER A 88 7.39 1.61 -0.33
N LEU A 89 7.53 2.70 0.43
CA LEU A 89 8.50 3.77 0.18
C LEU A 89 9.94 3.28 0.28
N TRP A 90 10.22 2.35 1.20
CA TRP A 90 11.52 1.68 1.25
C TRP A 90 11.84 0.96 -0.05
N ARG A 91 10.90 0.16 -0.56
CA ARG A 91 11.10 -0.60 -1.81
C ARG A 91 11.35 0.33 -3.00
N LEU A 92 10.75 1.53 -2.97
CA LEU A 92 11.00 2.62 -3.91
C LEU A 92 12.29 3.41 -3.61
N GLN A 93 13.04 2.99 -2.60
CA GLN A 93 14.27 3.61 -2.10
C GLN A 93 14.09 5.04 -1.59
N ASP A 94 12.88 5.48 -1.28
CA ASP A 94 12.61 6.75 -0.63
C ASP A 94 12.76 6.62 0.89
N PHE A 95 14.00 6.48 1.33
CA PHE A 95 14.33 6.16 2.71
C PHE A 95 13.91 7.25 3.73
N PRO A 96 13.95 8.56 3.43
CA PRO A 96 13.46 9.59 4.33
C PRO A 96 11.97 9.43 4.65
N HIS A 97 11.10 9.35 3.66
CA HIS A 97 9.66 9.20 3.89
C HIS A 97 9.33 7.82 4.48
N ALA A 98 10.05 6.77 4.07
CA ALA A 98 9.92 5.45 4.69
C ALA A 98 10.19 5.50 6.20
N ARG A 99 11.25 6.19 6.63
CA ARG A 99 11.56 6.39 8.06
C ARG A 99 10.42 7.07 8.79
N ASP A 100 9.82 8.11 8.23
CA ASP A 100 8.80 8.89 8.91
C ASP A 100 7.53 8.07 9.14
N HIS A 101 7.07 7.33 8.13
CA HIS A 101 5.95 6.41 8.27
C HIS A 101 6.25 5.25 9.23
N LEU A 102 7.43 4.62 9.14
CA LEU A 102 7.83 3.55 10.07
C LEU A 102 7.99 4.05 11.51
N ALA A 103 8.39 5.31 11.70
CA ALA A 103 8.45 5.93 13.02
C ALA A 103 7.05 6.10 13.61
N MET A 104 6.08 6.54 12.82
CA MET A 104 4.68 6.65 13.26
C MET A 104 4.10 5.29 13.64
N ALA A 105 4.27 4.27 12.80
CA ALA A 105 3.82 2.91 13.11
C ALA A 105 4.40 2.41 14.44
N ASN A 106 5.71 2.59 14.64
CA ASN A 106 6.39 2.18 15.88
C ASN A 106 5.97 3.00 17.11
N VAL A 107 5.66 4.29 16.96
CA VAL A 107 5.14 5.13 18.05
C VAL A 107 3.74 4.68 18.47
N MET A 108 2.88 4.35 17.50
CA MET A 108 1.52 3.88 17.75
C MET A 108 1.52 2.49 18.40
N ARG A 109 2.40 1.59 17.93
CA ARG A 109 2.50 0.20 18.40
C ARG A 109 3.95 -0.20 18.69
N PRO A 110 4.52 0.24 19.82
CA PRO A 110 5.90 -0.09 20.20
C PRO A 110 6.08 -1.56 20.59
N ASP A 111 4.99 -2.28 20.85
CA ASP A 111 4.95 -3.73 21.11
C ASP A 111 5.22 -4.57 19.85
N ARG A 112 5.04 -3.98 18.65
CA ARG A 112 5.25 -4.67 17.37
C ARG A 112 6.72 -4.66 16.99
N GLU A 113 7.41 -5.76 17.28
CA GLU A 113 8.82 -5.93 16.94
C GLU A 113 9.13 -5.72 15.45
N GLU A 114 8.19 -6.10 14.57
CA GLU A 114 8.31 -5.91 13.12
C GLU A 114 8.46 -4.43 12.73
N TYR A 115 7.73 -3.53 13.39
CA TYR A 115 7.82 -2.08 13.16
C TYR A 115 9.16 -1.53 13.65
N ALA A 116 9.59 -1.94 14.86
CA ALA A 116 10.87 -1.54 15.43
C ALA A 116 12.06 -1.99 14.57
N ARG A 117 12.02 -3.22 14.05
CA ARG A 117 13.04 -3.78 13.16
C ARG A 117 13.09 -3.01 11.83
N ALA A 118 11.94 -2.76 11.20
CA ALA A 118 11.88 -1.97 9.98
C ALA A 118 12.44 -0.55 10.21
N LEU A 119 12.01 0.15 11.26
CA LEU A 119 12.51 1.48 11.59
C LEU A 119 14.02 1.51 11.83
N THR A 120 14.56 0.48 12.51
CA THR A 120 16.00 0.36 12.75
C THR A 120 16.76 0.20 11.43
N GLN A 121 16.29 -0.68 10.55
CA GLN A 121 16.98 -0.99 9.31
C GLN A 121 16.90 0.18 8.30
N VAL A 122 15.80 0.97 8.26
CA VAL A 122 15.75 2.18 7.39
C VAL A 122 16.70 3.27 7.91
N LYS A 123 16.79 3.44 9.23
CA LYS A 123 17.75 4.38 9.85
C LYS A 123 19.19 3.99 9.56
N ALA A 124 19.52 2.69 9.64
CA ALA A 124 20.84 2.17 9.28
C ALA A 124 21.15 2.43 7.80
N THR A 125 20.18 2.22 6.92
CA THR A 125 20.31 2.48 5.47
C THR A 125 20.56 3.96 5.20
N LEU A 126 19.78 4.86 5.80
CA LEU A 126 19.99 6.30 5.70
C LEU A 126 21.41 6.70 6.13
N ARG A 127 21.85 6.24 7.31
CA ARG A 127 23.19 6.53 7.82
C ARG A 127 24.27 6.06 6.85
N ALA A 128 24.18 4.82 6.38
CA ALA A 128 25.18 4.25 5.46
C ALA A 128 25.25 5.03 4.14
N ARG A 129 24.10 5.39 3.56
CA ARG A 129 24.03 6.14 2.31
C ARG A 129 24.51 7.58 2.46
N THR A 130 24.14 8.25 3.55
CA THR A 130 24.67 9.58 3.87
C THR A 130 26.18 9.56 4.01
N SER A 131 26.75 8.60 4.75
CA SER A 131 28.21 8.47 4.90
C SER A 131 28.92 8.16 3.58
N ALA A 132 28.26 7.47 2.65
CA ALA A 132 28.79 7.14 1.33
C ALA A 132 28.51 8.22 0.27
N GLY A 133 27.82 9.31 0.61
CA GLY A 133 27.41 10.33 -0.37
C GLY A 133 26.41 9.82 -1.43
N LEU A 134 25.67 8.75 -1.13
CA LEU A 134 24.69 8.17 -2.03
C LEU A 134 23.32 8.86 -1.92
N PRO A 135 22.50 8.88 -2.99
CA PRO A 135 21.14 9.43 -2.95
C PRO A 135 20.28 8.74 -1.89
N LEU A 136 19.53 9.52 -1.09
CA LEU A 136 18.65 9.00 -0.04
C LEU A 136 17.26 8.62 -0.55
N SER A 137 16.90 9.11 -1.74
CA SER A 137 15.70 8.72 -2.48
C SER A 137 16.13 8.18 -3.84
N GLY A 138 15.47 7.13 -4.33
CA GLY A 138 15.72 6.57 -5.66
C GLY A 138 15.29 7.53 -6.79
N PRO A 139 15.59 7.23 -8.06
CA PRO A 139 14.91 7.88 -9.17
C PRO A 139 13.44 7.49 -9.11
N VAL A 140 12.61 8.39 -8.57
CA VAL A 140 11.16 8.24 -8.55
C VAL A 140 10.71 8.33 -10.00
N GLU A 141 10.59 7.21 -10.71
CA GLU A 141 9.60 7.14 -11.79
C GLU A 141 8.25 7.27 -11.09
N ALA A 142 7.81 8.52 -10.94
CA ALA A 142 6.47 8.82 -10.50
C ALA A 142 5.52 8.10 -11.48
N PRO A 143 4.46 7.42 -11.01
CA PRO A 143 3.39 7.06 -11.91
C PRO A 143 2.97 8.34 -12.67
N PRO A 144 2.62 8.26 -13.96
CA PRO A 144 2.24 9.45 -14.71
C PRO A 144 1.17 10.18 -13.90
N ARG A 145 1.47 11.42 -13.50
CA ARG A 145 0.49 12.29 -12.85
C ARG A 145 -0.75 12.21 -13.71
N HIS A 146 -1.88 11.83 -13.10
CA HIS A 146 -3.16 11.87 -13.79
C HIS A 146 -3.32 13.30 -14.29
N VAL A 147 -3.14 13.50 -15.59
CA VAL A 147 -3.41 14.77 -16.24
C VAL A 147 -4.91 14.82 -16.30
N GLU A 148 -5.54 15.59 -15.41
CA GLU A 148 -6.95 15.93 -15.56
C GLU A 148 -7.13 16.50 -16.98
N PRO A 149 -8.12 16.02 -17.75
CA PRO A 149 -8.39 16.62 -19.05
C PRO A 149 -8.71 18.11 -18.84
N PRO A 150 -8.30 19.00 -19.75
CA PRO A 150 -8.67 20.41 -19.65
C PRO A 150 -10.20 20.48 -19.63
N ASP A 151 -10.75 21.14 -18.61
CA ASP A 151 -12.17 21.46 -18.54
C ASP A 151 -12.58 22.03 -19.90
N GLY A 152 -13.52 21.34 -20.53
CA GLY A 152 -14.03 21.66 -21.85
C GLY A 152 -14.69 23.05 -21.86
N THR A 153 -14.39 23.77 -22.93
CA THR A 153 -14.94 25.05 -23.41
C THR A 153 -16.41 25.29 -23.11
#